data_AF-A0AAP0PJK4-F1
#
_entry.id   AF-A0AAP0PJK4-F1
#
_cell.length_a   1.000
_cell.length_b   1.000
_cell.length_c   1.000
_cell.angle_alpha   90.00
_cell.angle_beta   90.00
_cell.angle_gamma   90.00
#
_symmetry.space_group_name_H-M   'P 1'
#
loop_
_entity.id
_entity.type
_entity.pdbx_description
1 polymer ?
#
loop_
_entity_poly.entity_id
_entity_poly.type
_entity_poly.pdbx_seq_one_letter_code
_entity_poly.pdbx_strand_id
1 'polypeptide(L)'
;MNVKAWEEEKGIMFFYHKKRNPRFVPVYLNVYDLHPINGSINWLGLGLYHSGIEVHGVDYEFGGHDSPSTGLFRGKPRECPGLTFRKSILIGRTDLGPHEVHKFMEELSKNYTGTSYNLITKNCNHFYNDVSLRLTGK
;
A
#
# COMPACT_ATOMS: atom_id res chain seq x y z
N MET A 1 5.79 -27.69 -5.80
CA MET A 1 5.93 -29.00 -5.14
C MET A 1 4.56 -29.62 -5.14
N ASN A 2 4.35 -30.65 -5.97
CA ASN A 2 3.05 -31.30 -6.11
C ASN A 2 2.82 -32.21 -4.90
N VAL A 3 1.65 -32.13 -4.27
CA VAL A 3 1.30 -32.96 -3.13
C VAL A 3 0.39 -34.07 -3.64
N LYS A 4 0.70 -35.31 -3.27
CA LYS A 4 -0.15 -36.47 -3.52
C LYS A 4 -1.07 -36.66 -2.33
N ALA A 5 -2.37 -36.75 -2.56
CA ALA A 5 -3.34 -37.24 -1.58
C ALA A 5 -4.01 -38.49 -2.16
N TRP A 6 -4.17 -39.51 -1.32
CA TRP A 6 -4.85 -40.76 -1.64
C TRP A 6 -6.26 -40.71 -1.06
N GLU A 7 -7.27 -41.05 -1.85
CA GLU A 7 -8.64 -41.28 -1.38
C GLU A 7 -8.98 -42.74 -1.65
N GLU A 8 -9.21 -43.50 -0.57
CA GLU A 8 -9.21 -44.98 -0.59
C GLU A 8 -10.37 -45.60 -1.40
N GLU A 9 -11.42 -44.83 -1.72
CA GLU A 9 -12.65 -45.38 -2.32
C GLU A 9 -12.68 -45.37 -3.86
N LYS A 10 -11.78 -44.67 -4.56
CA LYS A 10 -11.89 -44.48 -6.03
C LYS A 10 -10.65 -44.81 -6.86
N GLY A 11 -9.50 -45.11 -6.25
CA GLY A 11 -8.29 -45.52 -7.00
C GLY A 11 -7.75 -44.48 -7.99
N ILE A 12 -8.19 -43.22 -7.90
CA ILE A 12 -7.79 -42.13 -8.81
C ILE A 12 -6.75 -41.25 -8.10
N MET A 13 -5.58 -41.10 -8.73
CA MET A 13 -4.53 -40.19 -8.27
C MET A 13 -4.83 -38.75 -8.70
N PHE A 14 -5.23 -37.89 -7.75
CA PHE A 14 -5.35 -36.46 -8.00
C PHE A 14 -4.01 -35.74 -7.79
N PHE A 15 -3.56 -35.01 -8.80
CA PHE A 15 -2.44 -34.08 -8.68
C PHE A 15 -2.96 -32.70 -8.32
N TYR A 16 -2.89 -32.34 -7.03
CA TYR A 16 -3.13 -30.97 -6.62
C TYR A 16 -1.86 -30.14 -6.77
N HIS A 17 -1.96 -29.06 -7.56
CA HIS A 17 -0.97 -27.99 -7.52
C HIS A 17 -1.18 -27.19 -6.23
N LYS A 18 -0.33 -27.43 -5.23
CA LYS A 18 -0.24 -26.54 -4.08
C LYS A 18 0.28 -25.19 -4.57
N LYS A 19 -0.62 -24.19 -4.70
CA LYS A 19 -0.25 -22.80 -4.99
C LYS A 19 0.87 -22.42 -4.01
N ARG A 20 2.04 -22.08 -4.53
CA ARG A 20 3.10 -21.49 -3.70
C ARG A 20 2.56 -20.17 -3.17
N ASN A 21 2.26 -20.09 -1.89
CA ASN A 21 2.13 -18.80 -1.23
C ASN A 21 3.52 -18.16 -1.28
N PRO A 22 3.72 -17.02 -1.98
CA PRO A 22 4.95 -16.29 -1.81
C PRO A 22 5.02 -15.92 -0.33
N ARG A 23 6.04 -16.40 0.39
CA ARG A 23 6.25 -16.06 1.81
C ARG A 23 6.28 -14.55 2.07
N PHE A 24 6.45 -13.75 1.01
CA PHE A 24 6.55 -12.30 1.07
C PHE A 24 5.72 -11.66 -0.04
N VAL A 25 4.77 -10.84 0.35
CA VAL A 25 3.89 -10.05 -0.53
C VAL A 25 4.55 -8.71 -0.84
N PRO A 26 4.54 -8.25 -2.10
CA PRO A 26 5.13 -6.96 -2.45
C PRO A 26 4.35 -5.80 -1.81
N VAL A 27 5.10 -4.78 -1.41
CA VAL A 27 4.57 -3.48 -0.99
C VAL A 27 5.02 -2.46 -2.03
N TYR A 28 4.06 -1.74 -2.59
CA TYR A 28 4.32 -0.72 -3.60
C TYR A 28 4.02 0.67 -3.05
N LEU A 29 4.77 1.65 -3.52
CA LEU A 29 4.48 3.07 -3.39
C LEU A 29 3.83 3.54 -4.70
N ASN A 30 2.56 3.91 -4.63
CA ASN A 30 1.86 4.56 -5.73
C ASN A 30 2.08 6.07 -5.65
N VAL A 31 2.56 6.65 -6.75
CA VAL A 31 2.84 8.09 -6.88
C VAL A 31 1.80 8.71 -7.79
N TYR A 32 1.20 9.81 -7.35
CA TYR A 32 0.20 10.58 -8.08
C TYR A 32 0.67 12.02 -8.27
N ASP A 33 0.35 12.60 -9.42
CA ASP A 33 0.61 14.02 -9.69
C ASP A 33 -0.48 14.86 -9.00
N LEU A 34 -0.08 15.70 -8.04
CA LEU A 34 -0.99 16.58 -7.28
C LEU A 34 -1.40 17.81 -8.09
N HIS A 35 -0.54 18.24 -9.02
CA HIS A 35 -0.79 19.43 -9.82
C HIS A 35 -0.24 19.28 -11.24
N PRO A 36 -0.96 19.74 -12.29
CA PRO A 36 -0.51 19.66 -13.68
C PRO A 36 0.87 20.30 -13.93
N ILE A 37 1.25 21.28 -13.10
CA ILE A 37 2.55 21.97 -13.18
C ILE A 37 3.75 21.02 -13.12
N ASN A 38 3.60 19.82 -12.55
CA ASN A 38 4.65 18.81 -12.51
C ASN A 38 5.24 18.54 -13.90
N GLY A 39 4.44 18.55 -14.96
CA GLY A 39 4.94 18.41 -16.34
C GLY A 39 5.98 19.47 -16.71
N SER A 40 5.84 20.68 -16.18
CA SER A 40 6.66 21.85 -16.51
C SER A 40 7.84 22.08 -15.56
N ILE A 41 7.81 21.54 -14.33
CA ILE A 41 8.88 21.75 -13.32
C ILE A 41 9.70 20.50 -13.01
N ASN A 42 9.27 19.32 -13.47
CA ASN A 42 10.00 18.08 -13.22
C ASN A 42 11.42 18.07 -13.80
N TRP A 43 11.68 18.79 -14.89
CA TRP A 43 13.02 18.90 -15.46
C TRP A 43 14.00 19.68 -14.55
N LEU A 44 13.48 20.50 -13.63
CA LEU A 44 14.23 21.14 -12.55
C LEU A 44 14.39 20.22 -11.32
N GLY A 45 13.89 18.98 -11.37
CA GLY A 45 13.88 18.06 -10.24
C GLY A 45 12.80 18.37 -9.19
N LEU A 46 11.85 19.26 -9.49
CA LEU A 46 10.78 19.68 -8.58
C LEU A 46 9.42 19.09 -8.99
N GLY A 47 8.57 18.74 -8.03
CA GLY A 47 7.21 18.31 -8.28
C GLY A 47 6.36 18.21 -7.01
N LEU A 48 5.05 18.37 -7.16
CA LEU A 48 4.04 18.21 -6.11
C LEU A 48 3.39 16.84 -6.27
N TYR A 49 3.74 15.93 -5.36
CA TYR A 49 3.32 14.54 -5.45
C TYR A 49 2.48 14.14 -4.25
N HIS A 50 1.51 13.27 -4.50
CA HIS A 50 0.83 12.49 -3.46
C HIS A 50 1.30 11.04 -3.53
N SER A 51 1.31 10.38 -2.38
CA SER A 51 1.77 9.00 -2.25
C SER A 51 0.77 8.13 -1.49
N GLY A 52 0.61 6.89 -1.99
CA GLY A 52 -0.17 5.82 -1.37
C GLY A 52 0.66 4.53 -1.23
N ILE A 53 0.36 3.72 -0.22
CA ILE A 53 0.95 2.40 -0.01
C ILE A 53 -0.02 1.32 -0.48
N GLU A 54 0.40 0.55 -1.48
CA GLU A 54 -0.33 -0.61 -1.96
C GLU A 54 0.25 -1.91 -1.39
N VAL A 55 -0.59 -2.69 -0.73
CA VAL A 55 -0.27 -4.02 -0.21
C VAL A 55 -1.53 -4.86 -0.16
N HIS A 56 -1.44 -6.14 -0.53
CA HIS A 56 -2.60 -7.04 -0.66
C HIS A 56 -3.74 -6.48 -1.54
N GLY A 57 -3.41 -5.65 -2.53
CA GLY A 57 -4.37 -5.06 -3.46
C GLY A 57 -5.23 -3.94 -2.87
N VAL A 58 -4.84 -3.37 -1.73
CA VAL A 58 -5.45 -2.20 -1.11
C VAL A 58 -4.44 -1.06 -1.11
N ASP A 59 -4.86 0.12 -1.59
CA ASP A 59 -4.05 1.34 -1.51
C ASP A 59 -4.42 2.11 -0.25
N TYR A 60 -3.43 2.47 0.56
CA TYR A 60 -3.58 3.20 1.82
C TYR A 60 -3.00 4.59 1.67
N GLU A 61 -3.81 5.61 1.87
CA GLU A 61 -3.46 7.00 1.58
C GLU A 61 -3.76 7.91 2.77
N PHE A 62 -2.86 8.84 3.07
CA PHE A 62 -3.06 9.81 4.15
C PHE A 62 -3.38 11.20 3.59
N GLY A 63 -4.50 11.78 4.02
CA GLY A 63 -4.96 13.10 3.62
C GLY A 63 -5.55 13.91 4.78
N GLY A 64 -5.69 15.22 4.57
CA GLY A 64 -6.24 16.14 5.56
C GLY A 64 -7.75 16.34 5.43
N HIS A 65 -8.43 16.46 6.57
CA HIS A 65 -9.83 16.87 6.68
C HIS A 65 -10.12 17.41 8.10
N ASP A 66 -11.21 18.14 8.28
CA ASP A 66 -11.50 18.91 9.51
C ASP A 66 -12.07 18.08 10.69
N SER A 67 -12.05 16.75 10.60
CA SER A 67 -12.61 15.86 11.62
C SER A 67 -11.48 15.20 12.43
N PRO A 68 -11.66 14.95 13.74
CA PRO A 68 -10.68 14.23 14.56
C PRO A 68 -10.55 12.75 14.20
N SER A 69 -11.34 12.25 13.24
CA SER A 69 -11.19 10.89 12.70
C SER A 69 -9.86 10.70 11.97
N THR A 70 -9.53 9.43 11.68
CA THR A 70 -8.34 9.10 10.90
C THR A 70 -8.39 9.78 9.52
N GLY A 71 -7.26 10.33 9.10
CA GLY A 71 -7.06 10.83 7.73
C GLY A 71 -6.59 9.73 6.78
N LEU A 72 -6.62 8.47 7.22
CA LEU A 72 -6.24 7.32 6.41
C LEU A 72 -7.45 6.85 5.60
N PHE A 73 -7.27 6.80 4.29
CA PHE A 73 -8.25 6.31 3.33
C PHE A 73 -7.76 5.02 2.69
N ARG A 74 -8.73 4.22 2.24
CA ARG A 74 -8.47 3.00 1.48
C ARG A 74 -9.04 3.15 0.09
N GLY A 75 -8.22 2.90 -0.90
CA GLY A 75 -8.57 3.00 -2.30
C GLY A 75 -8.30 1.69 -3.03
N LYS A 76 -8.79 1.66 -4.27
CA LYS A 76 -8.33 0.68 -5.24
C LYS A 76 -6.94 1.13 -5.73
N PRO A 77 -5.97 0.22 -5.88
CA PRO A 77 -4.66 0.55 -6.39
C PRO A 77 -4.70 1.40 -7.66
N ARG A 78 -3.90 2.47 -7.67
CA ARG A 78 -3.74 3.40 -8.81
C ARG A 78 -4.98 4.23 -9.11
N GLU A 79 -5.95 4.26 -8.20
CA GLU A 79 -7.16 5.06 -8.30
C GLU A 79 -7.25 6.00 -7.09
N CYS A 80 -6.89 7.26 -7.28
CA CYS A 80 -7.07 8.32 -6.29
C CYS A 80 -7.92 9.44 -6.91
N PRO A 81 -9.14 9.71 -6.40
CA PRO A 81 -10.02 10.72 -6.96
C PRO A 81 -9.37 12.10 -7.06
N GLY A 82 -9.46 12.71 -8.24
CA GLY A 82 -8.91 14.05 -8.49
C GLY A 82 -7.42 14.09 -8.78
N LEU A 83 -6.69 12.97 -8.68
CA LEU A 83 -5.26 12.90 -8.95
C LEU A 83 -4.95 11.99 -10.14
N THR A 84 -3.86 12.30 -10.85
CA THR A 84 -3.39 11.47 -11.97
C THR A 84 -2.34 10.48 -11.49
N PHE A 85 -2.60 9.18 -11.67
CA PHE A 85 -1.61 8.15 -11.37
C PHE A 85 -0.38 8.31 -12.26
N ARG A 86 0.81 8.30 -11.64
CA ARG A 86 2.08 8.45 -12.33
C ARG A 86 2.81 7.12 -12.47
N LYS A 87 3.05 6.44 -11.35
CA LYS A 87 3.79 5.15 -11.32
C LYS A 87 3.64 4.43 -9.98
N SER A 88 3.93 3.12 -10.01
CA SER A 88 4.13 2.30 -8.81
C SER A 88 5.61 1.99 -8.66
N ILE A 89 6.15 2.08 -7.45
CA ILE A 89 7.54 1.74 -7.12
C ILE A 89 7.52 0.59 -6.12
N LEU A 90 8.21 -0.52 -6.40
CA LEU A 90 8.38 -1.58 -5.41
C LEU A 90 9.34 -1.12 -4.32
N ILE A 91 8.85 -0.95 -3.10
CA ILE A 91 9.65 -0.46 -1.96
C ILE A 91 10.17 -1.60 -1.09
N GLY A 92 9.44 -2.72 -1.04
CA GLY A 92 9.83 -3.86 -0.23
C GLY A 92 8.83 -4.99 -0.29
N ARG A 93 8.94 -5.89 0.68
CA ARG A 93 8.01 -7.01 0.83
C ARG A 93 7.74 -7.23 2.32
N THR A 94 6.54 -7.72 2.63
CA THR A 94 6.12 -8.08 3.99
C THR A 94 5.66 -9.53 4.01
N ASP A 95 5.88 -10.23 5.11
CA ASP A 95 5.33 -11.56 5.39
C ASP A 95 3.97 -11.51 6.10
N LEU A 96 3.52 -10.33 6.50
CA LEU A 96 2.21 -10.11 7.13
C LEU A 96 1.07 -10.45 6.16
N GLY A 97 0.07 -11.16 6.68
CA GLY A 97 -1.18 -11.43 5.99
C GLY A 97 -2.08 -10.19 5.88
N PRO A 98 -3.16 -10.24 5.06
CA PRO A 98 -4.05 -9.10 4.85
C PRO A 98 -4.65 -8.54 6.15
N HIS A 99 -5.04 -9.41 7.09
CA HIS A 99 -5.61 -8.99 8.37
C HIS A 99 -4.57 -8.33 9.29
N GLU A 100 -3.34 -8.82 9.29
CA GLU A 100 -2.24 -8.25 10.08
C GLU A 100 -1.86 -6.87 9.55
N VAL A 101 -1.77 -6.72 8.23
CA VAL A 101 -1.57 -5.42 7.57
C VAL A 101 -2.72 -4.47 7.88
N HIS A 102 -3.96 -4.93 7.83
CA HIS A 102 -5.12 -4.12 8.19
C HIS A 102 -5.03 -3.59 9.62
N LYS A 103 -4.76 -4.48 10.59
CA LYS A 103 -4.60 -4.11 11.99
C LYS A 103 -3.42 -3.17 12.20
N PHE A 104 -2.31 -3.42 11.52
CA PHE A 104 -1.15 -2.52 11.52
C PHE A 104 -1.53 -1.11 11.06
N MET A 105 -2.26 -1.00 9.95
CA MET A 105 -2.71 0.30 9.42
C MET A 105 -3.68 0.99 10.38
N GLU A 106 -4.62 0.27 11.00
CA GLU A 106 -5.55 0.83 11.99
C GLU A 106 -4.84 1.35 13.25
N GLU A 107 -3.84 0.62 13.74
CA GLU A 107 -3.05 1.08 14.89
C GLU A 107 -2.22 2.31 14.52
N LEU A 108 -1.61 2.31 13.34
CA LEU A 108 -0.84 3.45 12.84
C LEU A 108 -1.73 4.68 12.65
N SER A 109 -2.95 4.49 12.14
CA SER A 109 -3.86 5.57 11.78
C SER A 109 -4.30 6.44 12.97
N LYS A 110 -4.16 5.94 14.20
CA LYS A 110 -4.37 6.72 15.44
C LYS A 110 -3.42 7.92 15.54
N ASN A 111 -2.22 7.80 14.96
CA ASN A 111 -1.25 8.88 14.88
C ASN A 111 -1.43 9.76 13.64
N TYR A 112 -2.33 9.41 12.72
CA TYR A 112 -2.54 10.10 11.44
C TYR A 112 -4.03 10.48 11.31
N THR A 113 -4.48 11.41 12.15
CA THR A 113 -5.82 12.02 12.02
C THR A 113 -5.84 13.04 10.88
N GLY A 114 -7.02 13.30 10.32
CA GLY A 114 -7.19 14.31 9.27
C GLY A 114 -6.73 15.69 9.73
N THR A 115 -7.04 16.06 10.97
CA THR A 115 -6.62 17.32 11.60
C THR A 115 -5.12 17.41 11.86
N SER A 116 -4.40 16.28 11.85
CA SER A 116 -2.94 16.27 12.01
C SER A 116 -2.19 16.43 10.68
N TYR A 117 -2.89 16.43 9.55
CA TYR A 117 -2.26 16.59 8.25
C TYR A 117 -1.69 17.99 8.09
N ASN A 118 -0.40 18.05 7.74
CA ASN A 118 0.31 19.28 7.44
C ASN A 118 1.16 19.09 6.19
N LEU A 119 1.01 19.98 5.21
CA LEU A 119 1.70 19.91 3.91
C LEU A 119 3.22 19.82 4.03
N ILE A 120 3.82 20.37 5.08
CA ILE A 120 5.27 20.43 5.29
C ILE A 120 5.72 19.41 6.32
N THR A 121 5.10 19.38 7.50
CA THR A 121 5.62 18.67 8.68
C THR A 121 4.99 17.31 8.92
N LYS A 122 3.86 16.98 8.27
CA LYS A 122 3.15 15.71 8.46
C LYS A 122 2.16 15.43 7.33
N ASN A 123 2.68 14.96 6.20
CA ASN A 123 1.91 14.67 4.98
C ASN A 123 1.99 13.18 4.60
N CYS A 124 1.46 12.83 3.43
CA CYS A 124 1.49 11.47 2.88
C CYS A 124 2.91 10.86 2.82
N ASN A 125 3.95 11.66 2.57
CA ASN A 125 5.32 11.16 2.51
C ASN A 125 5.86 10.75 3.90
N HIS A 126 5.42 11.42 4.96
CA HIS A 126 5.78 11.03 6.34
C HIS A 126 5.10 9.73 6.73
N PHE A 127 3.81 9.62 6.40
CA PHE A 127 3.05 8.38 6.57
C PHE A 127 3.71 7.22 5.81
N TYR A 128 4.03 7.42 4.53
CA TYR A 128 4.75 6.46 3.71
C TYR A 128 6.05 5.99 4.37
N ASN A 129 6.90 6.92 4.82
CA ASN A 129 8.20 6.59 5.40
C ASN A 129 8.03 5.71 6.65
N ASP A 130 7.07 6.04 7.50
CA ASP A 130 6.75 5.28 8.72
C ASP A 130 6.25 3.86 8.38
N VAL A 131 5.37 3.75 7.37
CA VAL A 131 4.87 2.46 6.88
C VAL A 131 5.97 1.61 6.25
N SER A 132 6.79 2.19 5.37
CA SER A 132 7.89 1.47 4.68
C SER A 132 8.85 0.86 5.68
N LEU A 133 9.30 1.66 6.65
CA LEU A 133 10.25 1.24 7.68
C LEU A 133 9.67 0.09 8.51
N ARG A 134 8.40 0.16 8.90
CA ARG A 134 7.78 -0.84 9.78
C ARG A 134 7.31 -2.10 9.06
N LEU A 135 6.79 -1.99 7.84
CA LEU A 135 6.30 -3.15 7.08
C LEU A 135 7.40 -3.89 6.34
N THR A 136 8.49 -3.21 5.98
CA THR A 136 9.52 -3.77 5.09
C THR A 136 10.94 -3.70 5.65
N GLY A 137 11.16 -2.97 6.74
CA GLY A 137 12.49 -2.77 7.32
C GLY A 137 13.42 -1.88 6.49
N LYS A 138 12.87 -1.10 5.56
CA LYS A 138 13.61 -0.23 4.63
C LYS A 138 13.09 1.19 4.62
#